data_AF-A0A354P2U6-F1
#
_entry.id   AF-A0A354P2U6-F1
#
_cell.length_a   1.000
_cell.length_b   1.000
_cell.length_c   1.000
_cell.angle_alpha   90.00
_cell.angle_beta   90.00
_cell.angle_gamma   90.00
#
_symmetry.space_group_name_H-M   'P 1'
#
loop_
_entity.id
_entity.type
_entity.pdbx_description
1 polymer ?
#
loop_
_entity_poly.entity_id
_entity_poly.type
_entity_poly.pdbx_seq_one_letter_code
_entity_poly.pdbx_strand_id
1 'polypeptide(L)' 'MKPIKTIVRLLAVVVAMFAGFLFVGCDNKETVMDVNTPGGYVEVERDRTTGELTIDVDH' A
#
# COMPACT_ATOMS: atom_id res chain seq x y z
N MET A 1 -32.44 -17.15 21.79
CA MET A 1 -31.63 -15.94 21.52
C MET A 1 -30.12 -16.06 21.82
N LYS A 2 -29.61 -17.15 22.42
CA LYS A 2 -28.17 -17.32 22.71
C LYS A 2 -27.25 -17.59 21.49
N PRO A 3 -27.65 -18.32 20.42
CA PRO A 3 -26.71 -18.67 19.36
C PRO A 3 -26.40 -17.49 18.43
N ILE A 4 -27.37 -16.59 18.22
CA ILE A 4 -27.24 -15.44 17.33
C ILE A 4 -26.15 -14.47 17.82
N LYS A 5 -26.06 -14.23 19.13
CA LYS A 5 -25.01 -13.37 19.70
C LYS A 5 -23.61 -13.96 19.52
N THR A 6 -23.47 -15.28 19.55
CA THR A 6 -22.19 -15.95 19.30
C THR A 6 -21.78 -15.84 17.84
N ILE A 7 -22.73 -16.03 16.91
CA ILE A 7 -22.49 -15.91 15.47
C ILE A 7 -22.06 -14.47 15.12
N VAL A 8 -22.75 -13.46 15.63
CA VAL A 8 -22.41 -12.05 15.38
C VAL A 8 -21.01 -11.70 15.90
N ARG A 9 -20.63 -12.20 17.09
CA ARG A 9 -19.28 -12.01 17.64
C ARG A 9 -18.21 -12.68 16.79
N LEU A 10 -18.48 -13.89 16.32
CA LEU A 10 -17.53 -14.65 15.50
C LEU A 10 -17.32 -13.96 14.14
N LEU A 11 -18.40 -13.46 13.55
CA LEU A 11 -18.37 -12.68 12.31
C LEU A 11 -17.59 -11.36 12.48
N ALA A 12 -17.79 -10.65 13.60
CA ALA A 12 -17.05 -9.44 13.92
C ALA A 12 -15.54 -9.67 14.05
N VAL A 13 -15.11 -10.78 14.67
CA VAL A 13 -13.68 -11.13 14.79
C VAL A 13 -13.07 -11.43 13.43
N VAL A 14 -13.77 -12.17 12.57
CA VAL A 14 -13.31 -12.48 11.21
C VAL A 14 -13.11 -11.18 10.40
N VAL A 15 -14.10 -10.27 10.42
CA VAL A 15 -13.99 -8.98 9.72
C VAL A 15 -12.81 -8.15 10.23
N ALA A 16 -12.59 -8.11 11.54
CA ALA A 16 -11.46 -7.38 12.13
C ALA A 16 -10.10 -7.93 11.69
N MET A 17 -9.97 -9.26 11.54
CA MET A 17 -8.74 -9.87 11.02
C MET A 17 -8.49 -9.53 9.55
N PHE A 18 -9.53 -9.55 8.71
CA PHE A 18 -9.39 -9.20 7.28
C PHE A 18 -9.10 -7.71 7.06
N ALA A 19 -9.61 -6.83 7.92
CA ALA A 19 -9.31 -5.40 7.84
C ALA A 19 -7.81 -5.09 8.01
N GLY A 20 -7.07 -5.90 8.80
CA GLY A 20 -5.62 -5.74 8.96
C GLY A 20 -4.82 -6.02 7.68
N PHE A 21 -5.31 -6.92 6.81
CA PHE A 21 -4.65 -7.23 5.54
C PHE A 21 -4.77 -6.10 4.50
N LEU A 22 -5.76 -5.22 4.63
CA LEU A 22 -5.90 -4.06 3.73
C LEU A 22 -4.78 -3.02 3.93
N PHE A 23 -4.03 -3.10 5.03
CA PHE A 23 -2.90 -2.20 5.31
C PHE A 23 -1.54 -2.84 4.98
N VAL A 24 -1.48 -4.16 4.75
CA VAL A 24 -0.26 -4.86 4.32
C VAL A 24 -0.08 -4.58 2.83
N GLY A 25 0.68 -3.53 2.51
CA GLY A 25 0.86 -3.04 1.14
C GLY A 25 0.32 -1.62 0.90
N CYS A 26 -0.02 -0.87 1.95
CA CYS A 26 -0.19 0.58 1.81
C CYS A 26 1.12 1.17 1.29
N ASP A 27 1.05 1.81 0.12
CA ASP A 27 2.16 2.26 -0.72
C ASP A 27 3.30 2.90 0.10
N ASN A 28 4.43 2.21 0.23
CA ASN A 28 5.59 2.65 1.02
C ASN A 28 6.74 3.01 0.08
N LYS A 29 6.43 3.84 -0.91
CA LYS A 29 7.39 4.36 -1.87
C LYS A 29 7.95 5.69 -1.38
N GLU A 30 9.19 5.94 -1.78
CA GLU A 30 9.88 7.21 -1.59
C GLU A 30 10.52 7.63 -2.91
N THR A 31 10.29 8.87 -3.32
CA THR A 31 11.05 9.49 -4.40
C THR A 31 12.48 9.72 -3.93
N VAL A 32 13.44 9.04 -4.58
CA VAL A 32 14.87 9.14 -4.26
C VAL A 32 15.62 10.10 -5.18
N MET A 33 15.05 10.38 -6.36
CA MET A 33 15.60 11.34 -7.31
C MET A 33 14.48 11.90 -8.18
N ASP A 34 14.42 13.21 -8.29
CA ASP A 34 13.50 13.94 -9.17
C ASP A 34 14.33 15.02 -9.88
N VAL A 35 14.44 14.90 -11.20
CA VAL A 35 15.15 15.85 -12.05
C VAL A 35 14.23 16.35 -13.14
N ASN A 36 13.91 17.64 -13.05
CA ASN A 36 13.14 18.36 -14.05
C ASN A 36 14.06 19.18 -14.95
N THR A 37 13.97 18.95 -16.26
CA THR A 37 14.69 19.74 -17.26
C THR A 37 13.72 20.32 -18.29
N PRO A 38 14.07 21.40 -19.00
CA PRO A 38 13.20 21.95 -20.05
C PRO A 38 12.86 20.98 -21.19
N GLY A 39 13.61 19.87 -21.35
CA GLY A 39 13.43 18.88 -22.41
C GLY A 39 12.93 17.51 -21.93
N GLY A 40 12.41 17.43 -20.71
CA GLY A 40 11.89 16.20 -20.13
C GLY A 40 12.11 16.11 -18.62
N TYR A 41 11.53 15.07 -18.01
CA TYR A 41 11.67 14.78 -16.59
C TYR A 41 12.13 13.34 -16.35
N VAL A 42 12.84 13.13 -15.23
CA VAL A 42 13.23 11.82 -14.74
C VAL A 42 12.87 11.73 -13.26
N GLU A 43 12.04 10.75 -12.92
CA GLU A 43 11.66 10.44 -11.55
C GLU A 43 12.07 9.01 -11.20
N VAL A 44 12.65 8.83 -10.00
CA VAL A 44 13.04 7.54 -9.47
C VAL A 44 12.38 7.36 -8.12
N GLU A 45 11.51 6.35 -8.02
CA GLU A 45 10.87 5.93 -6.78
C GLU A 45 11.45 4.61 -6.30
N ARG A 46 11.62 4.47 -4.98
CA ARG A 46 12.02 3.23 -4.33
C ARG A 46 10.94 2.76 -3.38
N ASP A 47 10.50 1.52 -3.51
CA ASP A 47 9.73 0.83 -2.48
C ASP A 47 10.63 0.53 -1.27
N ARG A 48 10.31 1.08 -0.11
CA ARG A 48 11.09 0.91 1.13
C ARG A 48 10.97 -0.49 1.73
N THR A 49 9.94 -1.22 1.37
CA THR A 49 9.60 -2.55 1.87
C THR A 49 10.28 -3.64 1.04
N THR A 50 10.19 -3.57 -0.28
CA THR A 50 10.72 -4.57 -1.21
C THR A 50 12.09 -4.20 -1.76
N GLY A 51 12.40 -2.90 -1.82
CA GLY A 51 13.58 -2.36 -2.49
C GLY A 51 13.43 -2.25 -4.01
N GLU A 52 12.22 -2.48 -4.56
CA GLU A 52 11.90 -2.28 -5.97
C GLU A 52 12.13 -0.81 -6.37
N LEU A 53 12.64 -0.60 -7.58
CA LEU A 53 12.90 0.72 -8.14
C LEU A 53 12.02 0.92 -9.37
N THR A 54 11.25 2.00 -9.37
CA THR A 54 10.49 2.50 -10.51
C THR A 54 11.23 3.69 -11.09
N ILE A 55 11.42 3.70 -12.41
CA ILE A 55 12.09 4.80 -13.12
C ILE A 55 11.14 5.28 -14.21
N ASP A 56 10.68 6.51 -14.07
CA ASP A 56 9.80 7.18 -15.03
C ASP A 56 10.60 8.23 -15.80
N VAL A 57 10.57 8.13 -17.14
CA VAL A 57 11.29 9.02 -18.05
C VAL A 57 10.33 9.48 -19.13
N ASP A 58 10.10 10.78 -19.18
CA ASP A 58 9.21 11.43 -20.14
C ASP A 58 9.93 12.57 -20.87
N HIS A 59 9.57 12.75 -22.16
CA HIS A 59 10.16 13.71 -23.09
C HIS A 59 9.14 14.72 -23.62
#